data_AF-A0A7V0Y231-F1
#
_entry.id   AF-A0A7V0Y231-F1
#
_cell.length_a   1.000
_cell.length_b   1.000
_cell.length_c   1.000
_cell.angle_alpha   90.00
_cell.angle_beta   90.00
_cell.angle_gamma   90.00
#
_symmetry.space_group_name_H-M   'P 1'
#
loop_
_entity.id
_entity.type
_entity.pdbx_description
1 polymer ?
#
loop_
_entity_poly.entity_id
_entity_poly.type
_entity_poly.pdbx_seq_one_letter_code
_entity_poly.pdbx_strand_id
1 'polypeptide(L)'
;MMRTDEPGSHESHSNPFHSASEPHPALRGALSKIEGPAPNPLFALLACTIVPGMQPIPPNQQQALIDRLTKMCGGGYSPEVRRKYFISGPQWAAAYQGQALFYAPTRAPVTFEQVIREFGKIGIGYWCTHDSDVVPTAALGTAEQDEIVSKIQRALEENGVKCSMVTTETFYNAVFAAGPAPESPEVRAYTAFRVRNTVDIGHQLGARYAVYWPGSLGYFVQGSIDEIQTLRWYADALNAACERDIEVARRHNRPTLKHCLEAKPFEPQAEILLPTSDAMLAFIASGALKHPEMVGLNPEYLHELMWGGAPRAALARALMAGKLWHFDVNDGYRLKHDVDVAMGLINPLDWLSVLMLLRANGFNGPFNLDFKPLRTTSNYGVFAVSFPNAVDRFITLWEIAGEALEDPVIREATAALQAGAGASSGTDADALAAANKELLTLHELIPHRLVQILLGMHRGRTFFP
;
A
#
# COMPACT_ATOMS: atom_id res chain seq x y z
N MET A 1 -55.28 45.17 29.60
CA MET A 1 -54.68 46.06 30.62
C MET A 1 -53.18 46.09 30.35
N MET A 2 -52.60 47.29 30.23
CA MET A 2 -51.17 47.65 30.15
C MET A 2 -50.29 46.84 31.15
N ARG A 3 -48.98 46.55 30.99
CA ARG A 3 -47.78 47.30 30.54
C ARG A 3 -46.58 46.31 30.53
N THR A 4 -45.66 46.35 29.54
CA THR A 4 -44.18 46.62 29.59
C THR A 4 -43.35 45.70 30.54
N ASP A 5 -42.23 45.05 30.19
CA ASP A 5 -40.96 45.50 29.56
C ASP A 5 -40.16 44.34 28.88
N GLU A 6 -39.09 44.74 28.18
CA GLU A 6 -38.25 44.12 27.13
C GLU A 6 -37.42 42.83 27.41
N PRO A 7 -36.88 42.18 26.34
CA PRO A 7 -36.18 40.89 26.40
C PRO A 7 -34.64 40.97 26.41
N GLY A 8 -34.01 40.03 27.12
CA GLY A 8 -32.56 39.87 27.18
C GLY A 8 -31.96 39.24 25.91
N SER A 9 -30.90 39.85 25.41
CA SER A 9 -30.13 39.48 24.22
C SER A 9 -29.04 38.45 24.50
N HIS A 10 -28.86 37.54 23.55
CA HIS A 10 -27.75 36.59 23.42
C HIS A 10 -26.38 37.27 23.30
N GLU A 11 -25.40 36.83 24.10
CA GLU A 11 -23.97 37.11 23.86
C GLU A 11 -23.30 35.93 23.14
N SER A 12 -22.78 36.22 21.95
CA SER A 12 -21.88 35.36 21.18
C SER A 12 -20.44 35.84 21.35
N HIS A 13 -19.54 34.97 21.82
CA HIS A 13 -18.11 35.26 21.89
C HIS A 13 -17.49 35.30 20.49
N SER A 14 -17.04 36.49 20.07
CA SER A 14 -16.20 36.71 18.88
C SER A 14 -14.73 36.90 19.26
N ASN A 15 -13.88 36.20 18.53
CA ASN A 15 -12.42 36.10 18.59
C ASN A 15 -11.71 37.43 18.19
N PRO A 16 -10.75 37.99 18.95
CA PRO A 16 -10.05 39.21 18.56
C PRO A 16 -8.58 38.94 18.22
N PHE A 17 -8.26 38.70 16.95
CA PHE A 17 -6.89 38.85 16.44
C PHE A 17 -6.92 39.43 15.03
N HIS A 18 -7.05 40.75 14.95
CA HIS A 18 -6.57 41.55 13.83
C HIS A 18 -6.33 42.99 14.30
N SER A 19 -5.07 43.33 14.57
CA SER A 19 -4.58 44.68 14.32
C SER A 19 -3.11 44.60 13.91
N ALA A 20 -2.85 45.06 12.69
CA ALA A 20 -1.50 45.29 12.18
C ALA A 20 -1.01 46.63 12.77
N SER A 21 0.12 46.60 13.45
CA SER A 21 0.85 47.80 13.88
C SER A 21 2.16 47.92 13.10
N GLU A 22 2.40 49.11 12.56
CA GLU A 22 3.63 49.50 11.86
C GLU A 22 4.86 49.47 12.79
N PRO A 23 6.07 49.21 12.28
CA PRO A 23 7.27 49.19 13.11
C PRO A 23 7.81 50.61 13.38
N HIS A 24 8.07 50.89 14.67
CA HIS A 24 8.59 52.15 15.20
C HIS A 24 10.09 52.36 14.82
N PRO A 25 10.52 53.59 14.46
CA PRO A 25 11.83 53.86 13.88
C PRO A 25 12.89 54.11 14.96
N ALA A 26 13.53 53.05 15.46
CA ALA A 26 14.68 53.19 16.37
C ALA A 26 15.58 51.96 16.35
N LEU A 27 16.10 51.57 15.18
CA LEU A 27 17.19 50.58 15.04
C LEU A 27 17.94 50.77 13.70
N ARG A 28 18.06 52.03 13.24
CA ARG A 28 19.01 52.43 12.19
C ARG A 28 20.15 53.17 12.87
N GLY A 29 21.27 52.49 13.06
CA GLY A 29 22.50 53.15 13.51
C GLY A 29 23.31 52.38 14.54
N ALA A 30 23.68 51.13 14.26
CA ALA A 30 24.73 50.42 15.01
C ALA A 30 25.32 49.25 14.20
N LEU A 31 25.66 49.48 12.93
CA LEU A 31 26.45 48.54 12.11
C LEU A 31 27.43 49.30 11.22
N SER A 32 28.22 50.20 11.82
CA SER A 32 29.44 50.70 11.20
C SER A 32 30.60 50.50 12.17
N LYS A 33 31.65 49.83 11.67
CA LYS A 33 32.93 49.50 12.32
C LYS A 33 33.00 48.19 13.11
N ILE A 34 33.14 47.08 12.38
CA ILE A 34 34.06 45.99 12.77
C ILE A 34 34.75 45.53 11.48
N GLU A 35 35.99 45.98 11.26
CA GLU A 35 36.92 45.32 10.33
C GLU A 35 37.47 44.09 11.05
N GLY A 36 36.96 42.91 10.68
CA GLY A 36 37.47 41.61 11.12
C GLY A 36 38.35 40.96 10.04
N PRO A 37 39.28 40.06 10.41
CA PRO A 37 40.28 39.50 9.49
C PRO A 37 39.64 38.62 8.42
N ALA A 38 40.33 38.52 7.27
CA ALA A 38 39.91 37.78 6.08
C ALA A 38 39.36 36.37 6.42
N PRO A 39 38.29 35.92 5.74
CA PRO A 39 37.72 34.60 6.00
C PRO A 39 38.71 33.50 5.64
N ASN A 40 38.88 32.60 6.60
CA ASN A 40 39.65 31.36 6.53
C ASN A 40 39.32 30.54 5.26
N PRO A 41 40.30 30.06 4.48
CA PRO A 41 40.06 29.31 3.23
C PRO A 41 39.32 27.97 3.44
N LEU A 42 39.10 27.51 4.68
CA LEU A 42 38.29 26.32 4.95
C LEU A 42 36.77 26.51 4.85
N PHE A 43 36.25 27.74 4.78
CA PHE A 43 34.81 27.97 4.57
C PHE A 43 34.38 27.90 3.09
N ALA A 44 35.33 27.72 2.16
CA ALA A 44 35.06 27.67 0.72
C ALA A 44 34.68 26.28 0.17
N LEU A 45 34.70 25.22 0.99
CA LEU A 45 34.46 23.84 0.53
C LEU A 45 33.08 23.25 0.84
N LEU A 46 32.16 24.04 1.41
CA LEU A 46 30.76 23.61 1.64
C LEU A 46 29.72 24.43 0.87
N ALA A 47 30.13 25.07 -0.21
CA ALA A 47 29.19 25.41 -1.27
C ALA A 47 28.88 24.11 -2.03
N CYS A 48 27.84 23.38 -1.59
CA CYS A 48 27.08 22.55 -2.51
C CYS A 48 26.90 23.38 -3.78
N THR A 49 27.36 22.87 -4.91
CA THR A 49 27.22 23.48 -6.23
C THR A 49 25.74 23.76 -6.50
N ILE A 50 25.27 24.93 -6.08
CA ILE A 50 24.13 25.59 -6.68
C ILE A 50 24.55 25.76 -8.12
N VAL A 51 23.90 25.03 -9.04
CA VAL A 51 24.12 25.20 -10.48
C VAL A 51 23.97 26.70 -10.77
N PRO A 52 25.04 27.43 -11.17
CA PRO A 52 24.92 28.85 -11.40
C PRO A 52 23.96 29.08 -12.57
N GLY A 53 22.83 29.76 -12.30
CA GLY A 53 22.03 30.39 -13.36
C GLY A 53 20.90 29.58 -14.01
N MET A 54 20.25 28.63 -13.34
CA MET A 54 18.98 28.14 -13.87
C MET A 54 17.92 29.24 -13.82
N GLN A 55 17.45 29.66 -15.00
CA GLN A 55 16.29 30.53 -15.14
C GLN A 55 15.03 29.82 -14.60
N PRO A 56 14.04 30.55 -14.05
CA PRO A 56 12.77 29.97 -13.64
C PRO A 56 12.09 29.20 -14.79
N ILE A 57 11.51 28.04 -14.50
CA ILE A 57 10.81 27.22 -15.49
C ILE A 57 9.33 27.61 -15.53
N PRO A 58 8.84 28.22 -16.62
CA PRO A 58 7.46 28.68 -16.69
C PRO A 58 6.49 27.48 -16.70
N PRO A 59 5.25 27.62 -16.17
CA PRO A 59 4.32 26.50 -16.00
C PRO A 59 4.08 25.65 -17.26
N ASN A 60 4.04 26.27 -18.44
CA ASN A 60 3.85 25.59 -19.72
C ASN A 60 5.07 24.75 -20.18
N GLN A 61 6.22 24.86 -19.53
CA GLN A 61 7.44 24.08 -19.83
C GLN A 61 7.76 23.02 -18.76
N GLN A 62 7.07 23.04 -17.62
CA GLN A 62 7.37 22.15 -16.50
C GLN A 62 7.11 20.68 -16.83
N GLN A 63 6.00 20.35 -17.50
CA GLN A 63 5.71 18.97 -17.92
C GLN A 63 6.73 18.46 -18.94
N ALA A 64 7.14 19.31 -19.90
CA ALA A 64 8.18 18.96 -20.87
C ALA A 64 9.54 18.68 -20.20
N LEU A 65 9.89 19.42 -19.15
CA LEU A 65 11.07 19.10 -18.34
C LEU A 65 10.91 17.72 -17.67
N ILE A 66 9.77 17.48 -17.01
CA ILE A 66 9.49 16.21 -16.33
C ILE A 66 9.62 15.04 -17.31
N ASP A 67 8.99 15.12 -18.48
CA ASP A 67 9.05 14.06 -19.50
C ASP A 67 10.47 13.80 -19.99
N ARG A 68 11.22 14.87 -20.27
CA ARG A 68 12.61 14.77 -20.71
C ARG A 68 13.45 14.09 -19.63
N LEU A 69 13.33 14.50 -18.37
CA LEU A 69 14.11 13.94 -17.27
C LEU A 69 13.71 12.48 -16.98
N THR A 70 12.41 12.18 -16.95
CA THR A 70 11.91 10.80 -16.82
C THR A 70 12.45 9.91 -17.94
N LYS A 71 12.45 10.39 -19.19
CA LYS A 71 13.03 9.66 -20.32
C LYS A 71 14.55 9.46 -20.18
N MET A 72 15.27 10.44 -19.62
CA MET A 72 16.71 10.35 -19.39
C MET A 72 17.08 9.34 -18.29
N CYS A 73 16.18 9.06 -17.33
CA CYS A 73 16.40 8.00 -16.34
C CYS A 73 16.55 6.61 -17.00
N GLY A 74 15.92 6.39 -18.16
CA GLY A 74 15.97 5.11 -18.87
C GLY A 74 15.31 3.97 -18.09
N GLY A 75 15.54 2.72 -18.53
CA GLY A 75 15.10 1.52 -17.81
C GLY A 75 13.59 1.25 -17.80
N GLY A 76 12.78 2.07 -18.48
CA GLY A 76 11.34 1.88 -18.56
C GLY A 76 10.92 0.73 -19.48
N TYR A 77 9.86 0.04 -19.13
CA TYR A 77 9.30 -1.05 -19.93
C TYR A 77 8.16 -0.57 -20.82
N SER A 78 7.98 -1.20 -21.98
CA SER A 78 6.83 -0.91 -22.84
C SER A 78 5.53 -1.42 -22.20
N PRO A 79 4.36 -0.87 -22.56
CA PRO A 79 3.08 -1.37 -22.07
C PRO A 79 2.88 -2.87 -22.30
N GLU A 80 3.37 -3.42 -23.43
CA GLU A 80 3.31 -4.84 -23.76
C GLU A 80 4.13 -5.70 -22.80
N VAL A 81 5.29 -5.21 -22.36
CA VAL A 81 6.11 -5.90 -21.36
C VAL A 81 5.43 -5.83 -19.99
N ARG A 82 4.93 -4.67 -19.60
CA ARG A 82 4.27 -4.46 -18.30
C ARG A 82 3.05 -5.37 -18.12
N ARG A 83 2.25 -5.56 -19.18
CA ARG A 83 1.08 -6.45 -19.18
C ARG A 83 1.37 -7.94 -18.98
N LYS A 84 2.64 -8.37 -19.06
CA LYS A 84 3.01 -9.78 -18.79
C LYS A 84 2.86 -10.14 -17.31
N TYR A 85 2.90 -9.14 -16.43
CA TYR A 85 2.82 -9.32 -14.99
C TYR A 85 1.38 -9.10 -14.51
N PHE A 86 0.97 -9.83 -13.48
CA PHE A 86 -0.33 -9.65 -12.85
C PHE A 86 -0.28 -8.45 -11.89
N ILE A 87 -0.15 -7.24 -12.44
CA ILE A 87 -0.12 -6.00 -11.66
C ILE A 87 -1.49 -5.34 -11.69
N SER A 88 -2.01 -5.01 -10.52
CA SER A 88 -3.26 -4.28 -10.35
C SER A 88 -3.00 -2.84 -9.90
N GLY A 89 -3.68 -1.88 -10.51
CA GLY A 89 -3.69 -0.49 -10.09
C GLY A 89 -4.99 -0.17 -9.33
N PRO A 90 -4.91 0.31 -8.08
CA PRO A 90 -6.10 0.74 -7.36
C PRO A 90 -6.68 2.06 -7.85
N GLN A 91 -8.00 2.14 -7.89
CA GLN A 91 -8.73 3.37 -8.17
C GLN A 91 -8.36 4.48 -7.17
N TRP A 92 -8.36 4.16 -5.88
CA TRP A 92 -8.08 5.12 -4.81
C TRP A 92 -6.66 5.67 -4.89
N ALA A 93 -5.67 4.83 -5.21
CA ALA A 93 -4.28 5.23 -5.36
C ALA A 93 -4.09 6.29 -6.47
N ALA A 94 -4.69 6.07 -7.64
CA ALA A 94 -4.58 6.99 -8.78
C ALA A 94 -5.44 8.25 -8.63
N ALA A 95 -6.59 8.14 -7.97
CA ALA A 95 -7.49 9.27 -7.73
C ALA A 95 -7.14 10.07 -6.45
N TYR A 96 -6.21 9.58 -5.64
CA TYR A 96 -5.83 10.20 -4.36
C TYR A 96 -5.39 11.67 -4.55
N GLN A 97 -6.04 12.58 -3.83
CA GLN A 97 -5.85 14.01 -4.04
C GLN A 97 -4.71 14.63 -3.21
N GLY A 98 -3.93 13.82 -2.49
CA GLY A 98 -2.77 14.28 -1.71
C GLY A 98 -3.10 14.85 -0.33
N GLN A 99 -4.30 14.60 0.18
CA GLN A 99 -4.78 15.03 1.49
C GLN A 99 -4.52 14.01 2.61
N ALA A 100 -4.29 14.48 3.82
CA ALA A 100 -4.21 13.66 5.02
C ALA A 100 -4.91 14.38 6.17
N LEU A 101 -4.97 13.78 7.37
CA LEU A 101 -5.64 14.35 8.55
C LEU A 101 -5.30 15.83 8.80
N PHE A 102 -4.06 16.23 8.55
CA PHE A 102 -3.57 17.59 8.82
C PHE A 102 -3.30 18.44 7.58
N TYR A 103 -3.57 17.95 6.36
CA TYR A 103 -3.25 18.69 5.13
C TYR A 103 -4.36 18.64 4.09
N ALA A 104 -4.67 19.80 3.50
CA ALA A 104 -5.62 19.95 2.41
C ALA A 104 -5.16 19.26 1.11
N PRO A 105 -6.12 18.91 0.21
CA PRO A 105 -5.83 18.33 -1.11
C PRO A 105 -4.87 19.20 -1.95
N THR A 106 -3.98 18.55 -2.71
CA THR A 106 -3.06 19.19 -3.66
C THR A 106 -3.40 18.90 -5.13
N ARG A 107 -4.40 18.05 -5.39
CA ARG A 107 -4.80 17.62 -6.73
C ARG A 107 -6.30 17.73 -6.94
N ALA A 108 -6.69 17.88 -8.21
CA ALA A 108 -8.08 17.79 -8.62
C ALA A 108 -8.57 16.33 -8.58
N PRO A 109 -9.86 16.08 -8.34
CA PRO A 109 -10.48 14.76 -8.49
C PRO A 109 -10.24 14.17 -9.88
N VAL A 110 -10.14 12.83 -9.95
CA VAL A 110 -9.94 12.08 -11.19
C VAL A 110 -11.01 10.99 -11.29
N THR A 111 -11.70 10.90 -12.41
CA THR A 111 -12.77 9.90 -12.60
C THR A 111 -12.21 8.51 -12.84
N PHE A 112 -13.01 7.47 -12.62
CA PHE A 112 -12.59 6.10 -12.90
C PHE A 112 -12.28 5.87 -14.38
N GLU A 113 -12.99 6.51 -15.31
CA GLU A 113 -12.71 6.37 -16.76
C GLU A 113 -11.33 6.92 -17.11
N GLN A 114 -10.95 8.05 -16.50
CA GLN A 114 -9.62 8.62 -16.69
C GLN A 114 -8.55 7.68 -16.12
N VAL A 115 -8.74 7.18 -14.90
CA VAL A 115 -7.78 6.26 -14.25
C VAL A 115 -7.59 5.00 -15.09
N ILE A 116 -8.69 4.34 -15.48
CA ILE A 116 -8.67 3.11 -16.29
C ILE A 116 -7.98 3.36 -17.63
N ARG A 117 -8.25 4.49 -18.29
CA ARG A 117 -7.59 4.83 -19.56
C ARG A 117 -6.09 5.04 -19.40
N GLU A 118 -5.66 5.75 -18.37
CA GLU A 118 -4.22 5.97 -18.13
C GLU A 118 -3.52 4.66 -17.73
N PHE A 119 -4.13 3.80 -16.92
CA PHE A 119 -3.62 2.44 -16.65
C PHE A 119 -3.49 1.62 -17.93
N GLY A 120 -4.50 1.69 -18.80
CA GLY A 120 -4.46 1.12 -20.15
C GLY A 120 -3.25 1.60 -20.94
N LYS A 121 -2.97 2.90 -20.98
CA LYS A 121 -1.78 3.44 -21.68
C LYS A 121 -0.46 3.03 -21.03
N ILE A 122 -0.39 3.01 -19.70
CA ILE A 122 0.81 2.65 -18.95
C ILE A 122 1.16 1.16 -19.15
N GLY A 123 0.17 0.30 -19.38
CA GLY A 123 0.35 -1.15 -19.46
C GLY A 123 0.04 -1.88 -18.15
N ILE A 124 -0.68 -1.22 -17.24
CA ILE A 124 -1.27 -1.88 -16.07
C ILE A 124 -2.50 -2.65 -16.56
N GLY A 125 -2.44 -3.99 -16.47
CA GLY A 125 -3.45 -4.87 -17.04
C GLY A 125 -4.71 -5.01 -16.19
N TYR A 126 -4.65 -4.64 -14.91
CA TYR A 126 -5.73 -4.85 -13.97
C TYR A 126 -6.04 -3.61 -13.12
N TRP A 127 -7.29 -3.46 -12.75
CA TRP A 127 -7.84 -2.38 -11.93
C TRP A 127 -8.62 -2.97 -10.75
N CYS A 128 -8.61 -2.28 -9.62
CA CYS A 128 -9.37 -2.66 -8.43
C CYS A 128 -9.96 -1.42 -7.73
N THR A 129 -10.95 -1.65 -6.87
CA THR A 129 -11.71 -0.56 -6.24
C THR A 129 -12.37 -0.99 -4.94
N HIS A 130 -12.54 -0.06 -4.01
CA HIS A 130 -13.65 -0.16 -3.08
C HIS A 130 -14.97 0.10 -3.80
N ASP A 131 -16.07 -0.45 -3.27
CA ASP A 131 -17.41 -0.14 -3.76
C ASP A 131 -17.66 1.38 -3.77
N SER A 132 -17.45 2.05 -2.64
CA SER A 132 -17.75 3.48 -2.50
C SER A 132 -16.69 4.44 -3.07
N ASP A 133 -15.58 3.95 -3.62
CA ASP A 133 -14.67 4.78 -4.41
C ASP A 133 -15.32 5.27 -5.71
N VAL A 134 -16.27 4.48 -6.24
CA VAL A 134 -16.87 4.67 -7.56
C VAL A 134 -18.39 4.70 -7.53
N VAL A 135 -19.04 4.06 -6.54
CA VAL A 135 -20.50 4.10 -6.36
C VAL A 135 -20.85 4.96 -5.14
N PRO A 136 -21.58 6.07 -5.28
CA PRO A 136 -22.04 6.85 -4.14
C PRO A 136 -22.84 5.99 -3.16
N THR A 137 -22.66 6.18 -1.84
CA THR A 137 -23.33 5.35 -0.82
C THR A 137 -24.85 5.34 -0.96
N ALA A 138 -25.47 6.45 -1.39
CA ALA A 138 -26.91 6.55 -1.61
C ALA A 138 -27.42 5.76 -2.83
N ALA A 139 -26.53 5.43 -3.76
CA ALA A 139 -26.86 4.64 -4.96
C ALA A 139 -26.72 3.13 -4.73
N LEU A 140 -26.08 2.69 -3.64
CA LEU A 140 -25.82 1.28 -3.37
C LEU A 140 -27.13 0.48 -3.30
N GLY A 141 -27.20 -0.63 -4.05
CA GLY A 141 -28.39 -1.48 -4.16
C GLY A 141 -29.56 -0.87 -4.95
N THR A 142 -29.36 0.26 -5.64
CA THR A 142 -30.36 0.88 -6.52
C THR A 142 -30.01 0.66 -8.00
N ALA A 143 -30.93 1.00 -8.91
CA ALA A 143 -30.67 0.94 -10.35
C ALA A 143 -29.51 1.86 -10.79
N GLU A 144 -29.23 2.95 -10.05
CA GLU A 144 -28.11 3.85 -10.35
C GLU A 144 -26.75 3.15 -10.17
N GLN A 145 -26.63 2.24 -9.18
CA GLN A 145 -25.44 1.39 -9.04
C GLN A 145 -25.19 0.58 -10.31
N ASP A 146 -26.23 -0.08 -10.84
CA ASP A 146 -26.09 -0.93 -12.04
C ASP A 146 -25.62 -0.12 -13.25
N GLU A 147 -26.09 1.12 -13.40
CA GLU A 147 -25.64 2.04 -14.45
C GLU A 147 -24.16 2.42 -14.28
N ILE A 148 -23.72 2.72 -13.05
CA ILE A 148 -22.33 3.07 -12.75
C ILE A 148 -21.41 1.87 -13.01
N VAL A 149 -21.75 0.69 -12.48
CA VAL A 149 -20.95 -0.54 -12.67
C VAL A 149 -20.88 -0.91 -14.16
N SER A 150 -21.96 -0.71 -14.92
CA SER A 150 -21.95 -0.89 -16.38
C SER A 150 -21.05 0.11 -17.10
N LYS A 151 -20.94 1.36 -16.63
CA LYS A 151 -19.98 2.36 -17.17
C LYS A 151 -18.55 1.94 -16.89
N ILE A 152 -18.26 1.44 -15.69
CA ILE A 152 -16.94 0.92 -15.31
C ILE A 152 -16.56 -0.26 -16.21
N GLN A 153 -17.48 -1.22 -16.39
CA GLN A 153 -17.24 -2.38 -17.26
C GLN A 153 -16.89 -1.97 -18.69
N ARG A 154 -17.62 -1.01 -19.28
CA ARG A 154 -17.30 -0.48 -20.61
C ARG A 154 -15.93 0.20 -20.65
N ALA A 155 -15.60 1.02 -19.65
CA ALA A 155 -14.30 1.68 -19.58
C ALA A 155 -13.14 0.66 -19.51
N LEU A 156 -13.32 -0.43 -18.75
CA LEU A 156 -12.36 -1.53 -18.67
C LEU A 156 -12.16 -2.20 -20.05
N GLU A 157 -13.26 -2.55 -20.72
CA GLU A 157 -13.27 -3.18 -22.05
C GLU A 157 -12.60 -2.29 -23.12
N GLU A 158 -12.97 -1.00 -23.19
CA GLU A 158 -12.45 -0.03 -24.16
C GLU A 158 -10.93 0.17 -24.04
N ASN A 159 -10.36 -0.02 -22.85
CA ASN A 159 -8.95 0.23 -22.55
C ASN A 159 -8.11 -1.05 -22.38
N GLY A 160 -8.72 -2.23 -22.57
CA GLY A 160 -8.03 -3.51 -22.41
C GLY A 160 -7.51 -3.76 -20.98
N VAL A 161 -8.24 -3.24 -19.99
CA VAL A 161 -7.96 -3.42 -18.56
C VAL A 161 -9.01 -4.35 -17.96
N LYS A 162 -8.65 -5.19 -17.00
CA LYS A 162 -9.59 -6.12 -16.33
C LYS A 162 -9.78 -5.72 -14.88
N CYS A 163 -10.93 -6.03 -14.29
CA CYS A 163 -11.05 -5.95 -12.82
C CYS A 163 -10.34 -7.16 -12.19
N SER A 164 -9.37 -6.92 -11.29
CA SER A 164 -8.76 -8.00 -10.51
C SER A 164 -9.52 -8.25 -9.22
N MET A 165 -9.83 -7.18 -8.51
CA MET A 165 -10.29 -7.20 -7.13
C MET A 165 -11.37 -6.14 -6.89
N VAL A 166 -12.34 -6.50 -6.07
CA VAL A 166 -13.28 -5.56 -5.44
C VAL A 166 -13.12 -5.65 -3.93
N THR A 167 -13.31 -4.53 -3.23
CA THR A 167 -13.28 -4.48 -1.76
C THR A 167 -14.49 -3.70 -1.24
N THR A 168 -14.92 -4.04 -0.03
CA THR A 168 -16.03 -3.34 0.62
C THR A 168 -15.44 -2.28 1.52
N GLU A 169 -15.75 -1.01 1.29
CA GLU A 169 -15.37 0.06 2.20
C GLU A 169 -16.14 -0.09 3.52
N THR A 170 -15.42 -0.28 4.62
CA THR A 170 -16.01 -0.45 5.96
C THR A 170 -15.34 0.41 7.04
N PHE A 171 -14.93 1.65 6.72
CA PHE A 171 -14.13 2.50 7.61
C PHE A 171 -14.37 4.02 7.47
N TYR A 172 -14.59 4.52 6.26
CA TYR A 172 -14.79 5.93 5.92
C TYR A 172 -16.20 6.45 6.26
N ASN A 173 -17.26 5.71 5.91
CA ASN A 173 -18.62 6.18 6.20
C ASN A 173 -18.90 6.15 7.71
N ALA A 174 -19.54 7.21 8.24
CA ALA A 174 -19.84 7.35 9.67
C ALA A 174 -20.68 6.20 10.27
N VAL A 175 -21.41 5.44 9.46
CA VAL A 175 -22.10 4.21 9.91
C VAL A 175 -21.13 3.18 10.51
N PHE A 176 -19.86 3.19 10.09
CA PHE A 176 -18.80 2.31 10.58
C PHE A 176 -17.95 2.94 11.69
N ALA A 177 -18.43 4.00 12.35
CA ALA A 177 -17.71 4.64 13.46
C ALA A 177 -17.43 3.68 14.62
N ALA A 178 -18.29 2.68 14.83
CA ALA A 178 -18.11 1.61 15.82
C ALA A 178 -17.53 0.31 15.22
N GLY A 179 -17.10 0.33 13.95
CA GLY A 179 -16.60 -0.84 13.24
C GLY A 179 -17.60 -1.49 12.27
N PRO A 180 -17.16 -2.48 11.49
CA PRO A 180 -18.01 -3.31 10.64
C PRO A 180 -18.77 -4.41 11.40
N ALA A 181 -18.39 -4.69 12.65
CA ALA A 181 -19.01 -5.72 13.48
C ALA A 181 -19.36 -5.23 14.89
N PRO A 182 -20.02 -4.06 15.05
CA PRO A 182 -20.29 -3.47 16.35
C PRO A 182 -21.42 -4.22 17.08
N GLU A 183 -21.74 -3.81 18.30
CA GLU A 183 -22.85 -4.32 19.12
C GLU A 183 -24.23 -3.99 18.52
N SER A 184 -24.35 -2.96 17.68
CA SER A 184 -25.61 -2.62 16.99
C SER A 184 -25.95 -3.66 15.91
N PRO A 185 -27.09 -4.38 16.01
CA PRO A 185 -27.51 -5.35 15.01
C PRO A 185 -27.83 -4.73 13.65
N GLU A 186 -28.30 -3.47 13.60
CA GLU A 186 -28.62 -2.77 12.36
C GLU A 186 -27.37 -2.49 11.53
N VAL A 187 -26.28 -2.05 12.19
CA VAL A 187 -24.99 -1.82 11.50
C VAL A 187 -24.39 -3.15 11.02
N ARG A 188 -24.54 -4.25 11.79
CA ARG A 188 -24.13 -5.58 11.32
C ARG A 188 -24.95 -6.04 10.11
N ALA A 189 -26.26 -5.82 10.11
CA ALA A 189 -27.12 -6.13 8.97
C ALA A 189 -26.74 -5.30 7.72
N TYR A 190 -26.40 -4.02 7.91
CA TYR A 190 -25.90 -3.16 6.84
C TYR A 190 -24.55 -3.66 6.31
N THR A 191 -23.63 -4.07 7.17
CA THR A 191 -22.35 -4.67 6.77
C THR A 191 -22.56 -5.94 5.95
N ALA A 192 -23.46 -6.83 6.38
CA ALA A 192 -23.82 -8.04 5.63
C ALA A 192 -24.46 -7.71 4.26
N PHE A 193 -25.22 -6.62 4.15
CA PHE A 193 -25.66 -6.11 2.84
C PHE A 193 -24.46 -5.66 1.98
N ARG A 194 -23.59 -4.80 2.52
CA ARG A 194 -22.44 -4.23 1.80
C ARG A 194 -21.53 -5.30 1.22
N VAL A 195 -21.10 -6.28 2.04
CA VAL A 195 -20.19 -7.35 1.57
C VAL A 195 -20.82 -8.25 0.51
N ARG A 196 -22.14 -8.51 0.59
CA ARG A 196 -22.87 -9.28 -0.44
C ARG A 196 -23.02 -8.48 -1.74
N ASN A 197 -23.30 -7.19 -1.63
CA ASN A 197 -23.39 -6.30 -2.79
C ASN A 197 -22.04 -6.15 -3.50
N THR A 198 -20.94 -6.04 -2.75
CA THR A 198 -19.58 -6.02 -3.33
C THR A 198 -19.27 -7.32 -4.09
N VAL A 199 -19.69 -8.48 -3.58
CA VAL A 199 -19.56 -9.76 -4.31
C VAL A 199 -20.33 -9.72 -5.63
N ASP A 200 -21.56 -9.20 -5.64
CA ASP A 200 -22.35 -9.03 -6.87
C ASP A 200 -21.63 -8.12 -7.89
N ILE A 201 -21.13 -6.97 -7.44
CA ILE A 201 -20.32 -6.06 -8.26
C ILE A 201 -19.07 -6.77 -8.81
N GLY A 202 -18.38 -7.54 -7.96
CA GLY A 202 -17.19 -8.31 -8.35
C GLY A 202 -17.49 -9.31 -9.46
N HIS A 203 -18.60 -10.05 -9.38
CA HIS A 203 -19.02 -10.93 -10.46
C HIS A 203 -19.36 -10.14 -11.73
N GLN A 204 -20.08 -9.03 -11.65
CA GLN A 204 -20.42 -8.21 -12.80
C GLN A 204 -19.17 -7.68 -13.52
N LEU A 205 -18.17 -7.20 -12.77
CA LEU A 205 -16.92 -6.68 -13.31
C LEU A 205 -15.90 -7.76 -13.71
N GLY A 206 -16.19 -9.03 -13.45
CA GLY A 206 -15.28 -10.12 -13.78
C GLY A 206 -14.08 -10.27 -12.82
N ALA A 207 -14.17 -9.72 -11.60
CA ALA A 207 -13.15 -9.84 -10.57
C ALA A 207 -12.86 -11.31 -10.22
N ARG A 208 -11.66 -11.55 -9.69
CA ARG A 208 -11.22 -12.85 -9.16
C ARG A 208 -11.05 -12.84 -7.64
N TYR A 209 -10.95 -11.65 -7.05
CA TYR A 209 -10.65 -11.45 -5.64
C TYR A 209 -11.70 -10.53 -5.01
N ALA A 210 -12.07 -10.83 -3.78
CA ALA A 210 -12.77 -9.92 -2.90
C ALA A 210 -11.88 -9.68 -1.68
N VAL A 211 -11.37 -8.45 -1.51
CA VAL A 211 -10.50 -8.11 -0.38
C VAL A 211 -11.31 -7.49 0.75
N TYR A 212 -10.90 -7.75 1.98
CA TYR A 212 -11.47 -7.21 3.20
C TYR A 212 -10.36 -6.66 4.08
N TRP A 213 -10.17 -5.35 4.04
CA TRP A 213 -9.43 -4.61 5.06
C TRP A 213 -10.43 -4.05 6.09
N PRO A 214 -10.53 -4.64 7.30
CA PRO A 214 -11.52 -4.22 8.27
C PRO A 214 -11.02 -3.02 9.09
N GLY A 215 -10.73 -1.90 8.43
CA GLY A 215 -9.99 -0.77 9.01
C GLY A 215 -10.55 -0.22 10.33
N SER A 216 -11.87 -0.31 10.57
CA SER A 216 -12.49 0.10 11.84
C SER A 216 -12.86 -1.04 12.79
N LEU A 217 -12.47 -2.29 12.52
CA LEU A 217 -12.69 -3.45 13.41
C LEU A 217 -11.68 -3.45 14.57
N GLY A 218 -11.97 -2.63 15.58
CA GLY A 218 -11.04 -2.35 16.66
C GLY A 218 -11.66 -1.50 17.74
N TYR A 219 -10.81 -0.95 18.59
CA TYR A 219 -11.20 -0.04 19.65
C TYR A 219 -10.22 1.10 19.80
N PHE A 220 -10.68 2.19 20.41
CA PHE A 220 -9.82 3.29 20.87
C PHE A 220 -9.32 3.08 22.30
N VAL A 221 -10.09 2.37 23.13
CA VAL A 221 -9.78 2.10 24.54
C VAL A 221 -10.08 0.64 24.85
N GLN A 222 -9.10 -0.08 25.40
CA GLN A 222 -9.24 -1.49 25.78
C GLN A 222 -10.41 -1.71 26.74
N GLY A 223 -11.15 -2.82 26.53
CA GLY A 223 -12.33 -3.17 27.34
C GLY A 223 -13.61 -2.42 26.99
N SER A 224 -13.63 -1.63 25.91
CA SER A 224 -14.84 -0.92 25.45
C SER A 224 -15.77 -1.77 24.58
N ILE A 225 -15.30 -2.92 24.11
CA ILE A 225 -16.06 -3.86 23.28
C ILE A 225 -15.83 -5.28 23.81
N ASP A 226 -16.70 -6.22 23.44
CA ASP A 226 -16.43 -7.66 23.60
C ASP A 226 -15.68 -8.15 22.36
N GLU A 227 -14.35 -8.33 22.46
CA GLU A 227 -13.52 -8.69 21.31
C GLU A 227 -13.86 -10.07 20.75
N ILE A 228 -14.22 -11.04 21.61
CA ILE A 228 -14.58 -12.40 21.17
C ILE A 228 -15.88 -12.35 20.36
N GLN A 229 -16.89 -11.67 20.87
CA GLN A 229 -18.18 -11.57 20.21
C GLN A 229 -18.09 -10.71 18.94
N THR A 230 -17.28 -9.65 18.95
CA THR A 230 -16.99 -8.80 17.78
C THR A 230 -16.36 -9.61 16.66
N LEU A 231 -15.37 -10.47 16.96
CA LEU A 231 -14.77 -11.37 15.98
C LEU A 231 -15.76 -12.41 15.43
N ARG A 232 -16.69 -12.91 16.25
CA ARG A 232 -17.77 -13.80 15.78
C ARG A 232 -18.73 -13.09 14.82
N TRP A 233 -19.12 -11.85 15.14
CA TRP A 233 -19.96 -11.05 14.24
C TRP A 233 -19.24 -10.67 12.95
N TYR A 234 -17.94 -10.42 13.00
CA TYR A 234 -17.14 -10.22 11.79
C TYR A 234 -17.09 -11.50 10.94
N ALA A 235 -16.96 -12.66 11.56
CA ALA A 235 -17.06 -13.95 10.87
C ALA A 235 -18.44 -14.13 10.20
N ASP A 236 -19.54 -13.71 10.84
CA ASP A 236 -20.88 -13.75 10.24
C ASP A 236 -20.97 -12.91 8.96
N ALA A 237 -20.35 -11.73 8.92
CA ALA A 237 -20.29 -10.91 7.71
C ALA A 237 -19.51 -11.60 6.57
N LEU A 238 -18.34 -12.18 6.88
CA LEU A 238 -17.55 -12.93 5.90
C LEU A 238 -18.29 -14.19 5.40
N ASN A 239 -19.00 -14.89 6.29
CA ASN A 239 -19.84 -16.02 5.95
C ASN A 239 -20.96 -15.58 4.98
N ALA A 240 -21.62 -14.44 5.25
CA ALA A 240 -22.64 -13.91 4.34
C ALA A 240 -22.08 -13.56 2.95
N ALA A 241 -20.84 -13.06 2.87
CA ALA A 241 -20.16 -12.81 1.60
C ALA A 241 -19.89 -14.11 0.83
N CYS A 242 -19.33 -15.13 1.50
CA CYS A 242 -19.04 -16.43 0.89
C CYS A 242 -20.32 -17.14 0.43
N GLU A 243 -21.37 -17.14 1.26
CA GLU A 243 -22.68 -17.75 0.92
C GLU A 243 -23.29 -17.08 -0.33
N ARG A 244 -23.18 -15.75 -0.43
CA ARG A 244 -23.62 -15.01 -1.62
C ARG A 244 -22.77 -15.34 -2.84
N ASP A 245 -21.45 -15.41 -2.69
CA ASP A 245 -20.54 -15.76 -3.79
C ASP A 245 -20.89 -17.15 -4.34
N ILE A 246 -21.05 -18.16 -3.48
CA ILE A 246 -21.47 -19.50 -3.89
C ILE A 246 -22.79 -19.46 -4.69
N GLU A 247 -23.77 -18.68 -4.25
CA GLU A 247 -25.05 -18.51 -4.94
C GLU A 247 -24.87 -17.91 -6.34
N VAL A 248 -24.13 -16.80 -6.44
CA VAL A 248 -23.93 -16.03 -7.68
C VAL A 248 -23.04 -16.80 -8.65
N ALA A 249 -21.94 -17.38 -8.16
CA ALA A 249 -21.03 -18.18 -8.96
C ALA A 249 -21.75 -19.39 -9.59
N ARG A 250 -22.62 -20.07 -8.82
CA ARG A 250 -23.49 -21.14 -9.35
C ARG A 250 -24.46 -20.62 -10.41
N ARG A 251 -25.14 -19.50 -10.15
CA ARG A 251 -26.10 -18.89 -11.10
C ARG A 251 -25.44 -18.54 -12.44
N HIS A 252 -24.21 -18.03 -12.41
CA HIS A 252 -23.48 -17.60 -13.61
C HIS A 252 -22.51 -18.67 -14.16
N ASN A 253 -22.52 -19.89 -13.62
CA ASN A 253 -21.62 -20.98 -13.98
C ASN A 253 -20.15 -20.55 -14.05
N ARG A 254 -19.66 -19.89 -12.98
CA ARG A 254 -18.28 -19.41 -12.86
C ARG A 254 -17.68 -19.81 -11.51
N PRO A 255 -16.35 -19.75 -11.35
CA PRO A 255 -15.72 -19.94 -10.05
C PRO A 255 -16.13 -18.85 -9.06
N THR A 256 -16.13 -19.21 -7.79
CA THR A 256 -16.22 -18.24 -6.69
C THR A 256 -15.00 -17.30 -6.70
N LEU A 257 -15.15 -16.14 -6.10
CA LEU A 257 -14.05 -15.24 -5.79
C LEU A 257 -13.13 -15.88 -4.75
N LYS A 258 -11.89 -15.39 -4.71
CA LYS A 258 -10.97 -15.62 -3.59
C LYS A 258 -11.16 -14.49 -2.58
N HIS A 259 -11.70 -14.82 -1.41
CA HIS A 259 -11.88 -13.86 -0.33
C HIS A 259 -10.56 -13.67 0.42
N CYS A 260 -10.01 -12.46 0.46
CA CYS A 260 -8.69 -12.20 1.03
C CYS A 260 -8.80 -11.20 2.19
N LEU A 261 -8.30 -11.58 3.37
CA LEU A 261 -8.24 -10.69 4.52
C LEU A 261 -6.92 -9.91 4.53
N GLU A 262 -7.00 -8.61 4.81
CA GLU A 262 -5.87 -7.70 4.84
C GLU A 262 -5.64 -7.16 6.25
N ALA A 263 -4.49 -7.51 6.82
CA ALA A 263 -4.15 -7.14 8.18
C ALA A 263 -3.55 -5.74 8.22
N LYS A 264 -3.87 -5.00 9.29
CA LYS A 264 -3.24 -3.73 9.64
C LYS A 264 -3.31 -3.56 11.16
N PRO A 265 -2.24 -3.08 11.83
CA PRO A 265 -2.23 -3.03 13.29
C PRO A 265 -3.06 -1.90 13.90
N PHE A 266 -3.07 -0.73 13.26
CA PHE A 266 -3.73 0.49 13.72
C PHE A 266 -3.97 1.42 12.53
N GLU A 267 -4.64 2.55 12.75
CA GLU A 267 -5.05 3.55 11.75
C GLU A 267 -6.18 3.04 10.83
N PRO A 268 -7.44 3.50 10.99
CA PRO A 268 -7.89 4.59 11.87
C PRO A 268 -8.12 4.23 13.34
N GLN A 269 -8.31 2.94 13.68
CA GLN A 269 -8.47 2.51 15.08
C GLN A 269 -7.15 2.63 15.85
N ALA A 270 -7.24 2.79 17.18
CA ALA A 270 -6.03 2.74 18.02
C ALA A 270 -5.43 1.32 18.03
N GLU A 271 -6.30 0.31 18.14
CA GLU A 271 -5.93 -1.11 18.03
C GLU A 271 -6.95 -1.82 17.13
N ILE A 272 -6.48 -2.47 16.07
CA ILE A 272 -7.30 -3.33 15.19
C ILE A 272 -7.21 -4.77 15.70
N LEU A 273 -8.35 -5.48 15.77
CA LEU A 273 -8.42 -6.82 16.38
C LEU A 273 -7.66 -7.91 15.60
N LEU A 274 -7.40 -7.69 14.30
CA LEU A 274 -6.66 -8.58 13.42
C LEU A 274 -5.41 -7.87 12.88
N PRO A 275 -4.39 -7.61 13.72
CA PRO A 275 -3.33 -6.65 13.43
C PRO A 275 -2.25 -7.17 12.47
N THR A 276 -2.18 -8.48 12.24
CA THR A 276 -1.13 -9.14 11.44
C THR A 276 -1.68 -10.25 10.57
N SER A 277 -0.97 -10.61 9.50
CA SER A 277 -1.30 -11.77 8.68
C SER A 277 -1.43 -13.05 9.52
N ASP A 278 -0.60 -13.21 10.55
CA ASP A 278 -0.64 -14.37 11.43
C ASP A 278 -1.92 -14.42 12.30
N ALA A 279 -2.36 -13.27 12.81
CA ALA A 279 -3.64 -13.16 13.52
C ALA A 279 -4.80 -13.55 12.59
N MET A 280 -4.74 -13.15 11.32
CA MET A 280 -5.74 -13.54 10.32
C MET A 280 -5.69 -15.03 9.97
N LEU A 281 -4.51 -15.66 9.89
CA LEU A 281 -4.40 -17.11 9.75
C LEU A 281 -5.07 -17.84 10.93
N ALA A 282 -4.81 -17.38 12.16
CA ALA A 282 -5.43 -17.94 13.35
C ALA A 282 -6.95 -17.75 13.35
N PHE A 283 -7.43 -16.58 12.92
CA PHE A 283 -8.86 -16.30 12.78
C PHE A 283 -9.53 -17.21 11.74
N ILE A 284 -8.90 -17.41 10.58
CA ILE A 284 -9.39 -18.35 9.55
C ILE A 284 -9.46 -19.78 10.10
N ALA A 285 -8.46 -20.19 10.90
CA ALA A 285 -8.38 -21.52 11.49
C ALA A 285 -9.24 -21.71 12.76
N SER A 286 -9.85 -20.64 13.29
CA SER A 286 -10.54 -20.64 14.59
C SER A 286 -11.82 -21.50 14.64
N GLY A 287 -12.37 -21.87 13.48
CA GLY A 287 -13.68 -22.51 13.35
C GLY A 287 -14.86 -21.55 13.34
N ALA A 288 -14.63 -20.23 13.35
CA ALA A 288 -15.70 -19.23 13.22
C ALA A 288 -16.23 -19.07 11.77
N LEU A 289 -15.39 -19.33 10.77
CA LEU A 289 -15.78 -19.29 9.36
C LEU A 289 -16.42 -20.62 8.93
N LYS A 290 -17.53 -20.55 8.20
CA LYS A 290 -18.20 -21.72 7.59
C LYS A 290 -17.46 -22.22 6.34
N HIS A 291 -16.77 -21.31 5.65
CA HIS A 291 -16.07 -21.57 4.38
C HIS A 291 -14.59 -21.16 4.46
N PRO A 292 -13.80 -21.66 5.43
CA PRO A 292 -12.40 -21.26 5.60
C PRO A 292 -11.55 -21.57 4.36
N GLU A 293 -11.94 -22.53 3.53
CA GLU A 293 -11.32 -22.86 2.24
C GLU A 293 -11.46 -21.76 1.17
N MET A 294 -12.49 -20.91 1.28
CA MET A 294 -12.72 -19.76 0.39
C MET A 294 -12.00 -18.50 0.83
N VAL A 295 -11.40 -18.52 2.04
CA VAL A 295 -10.74 -17.37 2.65
C VAL A 295 -9.23 -17.57 2.73
N GLY A 296 -8.48 -16.54 2.31
CA GLY A 296 -7.04 -16.43 2.36
C GLY A 296 -6.62 -15.01 2.74
N LEU A 297 -5.42 -14.62 2.38
CA LEU A 297 -4.81 -13.36 2.79
C LEU A 297 -4.48 -12.45 1.61
N ASN A 298 -4.58 -11.16 1.90
CA ASN A 298 -3.97 -10.04 1.21
C ASN A 298 -3.02 -9.32 2.18
N PRO A 299 -1.80 -9.80 2.43
CA PRO A 299 -0.86 -9.03 3.23
C PRO A 299 -0.49 -7.74 2.50
N GLU A 300 -0.22 -6.68 3.24
CA GLU A 300 0.41 -5.48 2.71
C GLU A 300 1.81 -5.36 3.32
N TYR A 301 2.79 -5.02 2.50
CA TYR A 301 4.18 -4.90 2.93
C TYR A 301 4.37 -3.90 4.08
N LEU A 302 3.82 -2.69 3.96
CA LEU A 302 3.98 -1.67 4.98
C LEU A 302 3.18 -1.99 6.24
N HIS A 303 1.95 -2.52 6.16
CA HIS A 303 1.20 -2.96 7.34
C HIS A 303 2.00 -3.92 8.25
N GLU A 304 2.72 -4.89 7.67
CA GLU A 304 3.59 -5.79 8.43
C GLU A 304 4.78 -5.07 9.08
N LEU A 305 5.32 -4.03 8.43
CA LEU A 305 6.34 -3.15 9.00
C LEU A 305 5.80 -2.21 10.09
N MET A 306 4.54 -1.77 9.99
CA MET A 306 3.88 -0.92 10.98
C MET A 306 3.77 -1.65 12.32
N TRP A 307 3.49 -2.96 12.29
CA TRP A 307 3.48 -3.81 13.49
C TRP A 307 4.88 -4.04 14.08
N GLY A 308 5.93 -3.75 13.31
CA GLY A 308 7.32 -4.09 13.65
C GLY A 308 7.72 -5.50 13.24
N GLY A 309 6.85 -6.22 12.53
CA GLY A 309 7.08 -7.57 12.02
C GLY A 309 8.12 -7.64 10.89
N ALA A 310 8.41 -8.85 10.44
CA ALA A 310 9.21 -9.09 9.25
C ALA A 310 8.27 -9.48 8.10
N PRO A 311 8.04 -8.61 7.09
CA PRO A 311 7.10 -8.88 6.00
C PRO A 311 7.38 -10.22 5.31
N ARG A 312 8.66 -10.49 5.02
CA ARG A 312 9.12 -11.78 4.48
C ARG A 312 8.65 -12.98 5.31
N ALA A 313 8.71 -12.90 6.63
CA ALA A 313 8.36 -14.00 7.51
C ALA A 313 6.85 -14.24 7.56
N ALA A 314 6.05 -13.17 7.59
CA ALA A 314 4.59 -13.25 7.51
C ALA A 314 4.15 -13.89 6.18
N LEU A 315 4.74 -13.45 5.05
CA LEU A 315 4.51 -14.02 3.73
C LEU A 315 4.91 -15.50 3.66
N ALA A 316 6.03 -15.89 4.28
CA ALA A 316 6.47 -17.30 4.30
C ALA A 316 5.46 -18.19 5.05
N ARG A 317 4.91 -17.73 6.17
CA ARG A 317 3.86 -18.45 6.91
C ARG A 317 2.55 -18.52 6.12
N ALA A 318 2.17 -17.44 5.44
CA ALA A 318 1.00 -17.42 4.57
C ALA A 318 1.14 -18.37 3.36
N LEU A 319 2.33 -18.45 2.76
CA LEU A 319 2.66 -19.44 1.72
C LEU A 319 2.58 -20.87 2.26
N MET A 320 3.20 -21.12 3.42
CA MET A 320 3.18 -22.44 4.07
C MET A 320 1.75 -22.90 4.40
N ALA A 321 0.87 -21.98 4.80
CA ALA A 321 -0.55 -22.27 5.06
C ALA A 321 -1.38 -22.44 3.77
N GLY A 322 -0.83 -22.16 2.58
CA GLY A 322 -1.57 -22.15 1.32
C GLY A 322 -2.59 -21.02 1.22
N LYS A 323 -2.41 -19.94 2.00
CA LYS A 323 -3.37 -18.83 2.16
C LYS A 323 -2.89 -17.51 1.57
N LEU A 324 -1.64 -17.40 1.08
CA LEU A 324 -1.20 -16.20 0.36
C LEU A 324 -1.78 -16.16 -1.06
N TRP A 325 -2.79 -15.33 -1.30
CA TRP A 325 -3.52 -15.31 -2.58
C TRP A 325 -3.50 -13.97 -3.31
N HIS A 326 -3.41 -12.87 -2.56
CA HIS A 326 -3.28 -11.51 -3.03
C HIS A 326 -2.15 -10.84 -2.24
N PHE A 327 -1.55 -9.77 -2.77
CA PHE A 327 -0.49 -9.05 -2.07
C PHE A 327 -0.45 -7.58 -2.48
N ASP A 328 -0.52 -6.70 -1.50
CA ASP A 328 -0.42 -5.25 -1.68
C ASP A 328 1.04 -4.82 -1.54
N VAL A 329 1.52 -4.12 -2.58
CA VAL A 329 2.92 -3.74 -2.74
C VAL A 329 3.10 -2.22 -2.59
N ASN A 330 3.66 -1.85 -1.46
CA ASN A 330 4.05 -0.48 -1.13
C ASN A 330 5.37 -0.46 -0.36
N ASP A 331 5.70 0.64 0.29
CA ASP A 331 6.93 0.81 1.03
C ASP A 331 6.74 1.90 2.08
N GLY A 332 7.61 1.91 3.07
CA GLY A 332 7.55 2.93 4.11
C GLY A 332 8.51 2.68 5.24
N TYR A 333 8.20 3.27 6.39
CA TYR A 333 9.06 3.27 7.55
C TYR A 333 8.49 2.34 8.62
N ARG A 334 9.34 1.47 9.17
CA ARG A 334 9.01 0.54 10.24
C ARG A 334 8.50 1.29 11.49
N LEU A 335 7.47 0.76 12.15
CA LEU A 335 6.83 1.34 13.35
C LEU A 335 6.36 2.80 13.17
N LYS A 336 5.91 3.16 11.96
CA LYS A 336 5.30 4.46 11.65
C LYS A 336 3.89 4.27 11.11
N HIS A 337 3.17 5.38 10.97
CA HIS A 337 1.87 5.41 10.29
C HIS A 337 2.03 5.04 8.82
N ASP A 338 0.90 4.80 8.18
CA ASP A 338 0.86 4.32 6.83
C ASP A 338 1.13 5.45 5.81
N VAL A 339 2.38 5.48 5.31
CA VAL A 339 2.86 6.49 4.35
C VAL A 339 2.67 6.10 2.90
N ASP A 340 2.40 4.81 2.61
CA ASP A 340 2.12 4.29 1.28
C ASP A 340 3.07 4.77 0.18
N VAL A 341 4.37 4.65 0.40
CA VAL A 341 5.36 4.99 -0.63
C VAL A 341 5.38 3.87 -1.67
N ALA A 342 5.63 4.19 -2.94
CA ALA A 342 5.73 3.16 -3.97
C ALA A 342 6.89 2.17 -3.67
N MET A 343 6.59 0.87 -3.69
CA MET A 343 7.47 -0.29 -3.46
C MET A 343 8.95 -0.06 -3.82
N GLY A 344 9.90 -0.37 -2.93
CA GLY A 344 11.34 -0.43 -3.23
C GLY A 344 12.08 0.90 -3.23
N LEU A 345 11.47 1.98 -2.72
CA LEU A 345 12.12 3.29 -2.57
C LEU A 345 12.82 3.46 -1.22
N ILE A 346 12.30 2.83 -0.16
CA ILE A 346 12.84 2.93 1.19
C ILE A 346 13.60 1.65 1.55
N ASN A 347 13.02 0.48 1.23
CA ASN A 347 13.56 -0.81 1.65
C ASN A 347 13.92 -1.75 0.47
N PRO A 348 14.76 -1.35 -0.50
CA PRO A 348 15.00 -2.14 -1.72
C PRO A 348 15.64 -3.52 -1.47
N LEU A 349 16.50 -3.66 -0.45
CA LEU A 349 17.11 -4.95 -0.11
C LEU A 349 16.11 -5.92 0.51
N ASP A 350 15.23 -5.43 1.39
CA ASP A 350 14.17 -6.25 1.99
C ASP A 350 13.15 -6.66 0.92
N TRP A 351 12.83 -5.75 0.00
CA TRP A 351 11.99 -6.04 -1.15
C TRP A 351 12.59 -7.09 -2.09
N LEU A 352 13.89 -6.99 -2.43
CA LEU A 352 14.58 -8.03 -3.20
C LEU A 352 14.44 -9.39 -2.50
N SER A 353 14.68 -9.42 -1.19
CA SER A 353 14.48 -10.62 -0.40
C SER A 353 13.05 -11.12 -0.59
N VAL A 354 12.02 -10.36 -0.21
CA VAL A 354 10.59 -10.73 -0.34
C VAL A 354 10.27 -11.34 -1.71
N LEU A 355 10.67 -10.71 -2.81
CA LEU A 355 10.39 -11.22 -4.15
C LEU A 355 11.11 -12.54 -4.44
N MET A 356 12.33 -12.77 -3.93
CA MET A 356 12.97 -14.08 -4.02
C MET A 356 12.14 -15.18 -3.33
N LEU A 357 11.54 -14.91 -2.16
CA LEU A 357 10.66 -15.89 -1.49
C LEU A 357 9.44 -16.20 -2.35
N LEU A 358 8.76 -15.16 -2.83
CA LEU A 358 7.55 -15.31 -3.63
C LEU A 358 7.84 -16.08 -4.93
N ARG A 359 8.93 -15.73 -5.64
CA ARG A 359 9.35 -16.40 -6.88
C ARG A 359 9.77 -17.85 -6.64
N ALA A 360 10.58 -18.11 -5.61
CA ALA A 360 11.02 -19.47 -5.28
C ALA A 360 9.87 -20.42 -4.87
N ASN A 361 8.75 -19.86 -4.39
CA ASN A 361 7.58 -20.63 -3.98
C ASN A 361 6.41 -20.52 -4.97
N GLY A 362 6.66 -20.06 -6.20
CA GLY A 362 5.69 -20.08 -7.29
C GLY A 362 4.45 -19.20 -7.06
N PHE A 363 4.58 -18.12 -6.28
CA PHE A 363 3.49 -17.16 -6.13
C PHE A 363 3.25 -16.42 -7.45
N ASN A 364 2.04 -16.55 -7.97
CA ASN A 364 1.59 -15.94 -9.23
C ASN A 364 0.29 -15.14 -9.03
N GLY A 365 -0.01 -14.74 -7.79
CA GLY A 365 -1.14 -13.87 -7.47
C GLY A 365 -0.91 -12.43 -7.97
N PRO A 366 -1.92 -11.56 -7.86
CA PRO A 366 -1.78 -10.16 -8.20
C PRO A 366 -0.80 -9.45 -7.25
N PHE A 367 0.01 -8.56 -7.82
CA PHE A 367 0.76 -7.54 -7.11
C PHE A 367 0.00 -6.23 -7.26
N ASN A 368 -0.72 -5.84 -6.21
CA ASN A 368 -1.59 -4.67 -6.24
C ASN A 368 -0.82 -3.44 -5.73
N LEU A 369 -0.76 -2.40 -6.56
CA LEU A 369 0.03 -1.19 -6.30
C LEU A 369 -0.68 -0.27 -5.29
N ASP A 370 -0.88 -0.75 -4.06
CA ASP A 370 -1.51 0.02 -2.99
C ASP A 370 -0.56 1.05 -2.40
N PHE A 371 -0.28 2.09 -3.17
CA PHE A 371 0.56 3.20 -2.73
C PHE A 371 -0.13 4.54 -3.02
N LYS A 372 0.26 5.57 -2.29
CA LYS A 372 -0.20 6.94 -2.49
C LYS A 372 0.87 7.70 -3.26
N PRO A 373 0.61 8.18 -4.49
CA PRO A 373 1.52 9.11 -5.13
C PRO A 373 1.85 10.26 -4.19
N LEU A 374 3.14 10.48 -3.92
CA LEU A 374 3.62 11.43 -2.91
C LEU A 374 2.92 12.76 -3.05
N ARG A 375 2.50 13.39 -1.94
CA ARG A 375 1.73 14.66 -1.93
C ARG A 375 2.29 15.76 -2.85
N THR A 376 3.60 15.80 -3.05
CA THR A 376 4.33 16.73 -3.93
C THR A 376 4.11 16.49 -5.43
N THR A 377 3.55 15.35 -5.80
CA THR A 377 3.24 14.97 -7.19
C THR A 377 1.96 15.66 -7.65
N SER A 378 1.93 16.19 -8.88
CA SER A 378 0.73 16.77 -9.50
C SER A 378 -0.15 15.69 -10.17
N ASN A 379 -1.38 16.03 -10.59
CA ASN A 379 -2.22 15.13 -11.40
C ASN A 379 -1.48 14.58 -12.63
N TYR A 380 -0.63 15.39 -13.27
CA TYR A 380 0.22 14.96 -14.38
C TYR A 380 1.25 13.91 -13.93
N GLY A 381 1.99 14.21 -12.85
CA GLY A 381 3.05 13.36 -12.35
C GLY A 381 2.57 11.98 -11.87
N VAL A 382 1.30 11.85 -11.44
CA VAL A 382 0.71 10.56 -11.06
C VAL A 382 0.85 9.56 -12.21
N PHE A 383 0.44 9.94 -13.43
CA PHE A 383 0.42 9.06 -14.59
C PHE A 383 1.70 9.11 -15.42
N ALA A 384 2.44 10.24 -15.40
CA ALA A 384 3.70 10.39 -16.13
C ALA A 384 4.92 9.84 -15.37
N VAL A 385 4.87 9.76 -14.04
CA VAL A 385 6.02 9.42 -13.19
C VAL A 385 5.69 8.31 -12.21
N SER A 386 4.70 8.50 -11.33
CA SER A 386 4.50 7.61 -10.18
C SER A 386 4.16 6.17 -10.57
N PHE A 387 3.07 5.96 -11.32
CA PHE A 387 2.63 4.63 -11.73
C PHE A 387 3.61 3.93 -12.69
N PRO A 388 4.09 4.57 -13.78
CA PRO A 388 5.08 3.94 -14.65
C PRO A 388 6.31 3.47 -13.89
N ASN A 389 6.87 4.32 -13.01
CA ASN A 389 8.07 3.97 -12.26
C ASN A 389 7.81 2.92 -11.17
N ALA A 390 6.62 2.88 -10.56
CA ALA A 390 6.26 1.83 -9.62
C ALA A 390 6.21 0.46 -10.31
N VAL A 391 5.56 0.38 -11.48
CA VAL A 391 5.52 -0.83 -12.31
C VAL A 391 6.91 -1.25 -12.75
N ASP A 392 7.70 -0.33 -13.31
CA ASP A 392 9.03 -0.63 -13.83
C ASP A 392 9.98 -1.09 -12.71
N ARG A 393 9.86 -0.49 -11.52
CA ARG A 393 10.66 -0.90 -10.37
C ARG A 393 10.25 -2.27 -9.83
N PHE A 394 8.95 -2.57 -9.78
CA PHE A 394 8.48 -3.93 -9.47
C PHE A 394 9.08 -4.95 -10.44
N ILE A 395 8.94 -4.73 -11.76
CA ILE A 395 9.45 -5.65 -12.78
C ILE A 395 10.96 -5.84 -12.63
N THR A 396 11.69 -4.74 -12.47
CA THR A 396 13.15 -4.79 -12.31
C THR A 396 13.55 -5.59 -11.07
N LEU A 397 12.94 -5.34 -9.91
CA LEU A 397 13.22 -6.10 -8.69
C LEU A 397 12.80 -7.56 -8.82
N TRP A 398 11.72 -7.86 -9.55
CA TRP A 398 11.27 -9.22 -9.82
C TRP A 398 12.27 -9.99 -10.68
N GLU A 399 12.86 -9.37 -11.71
CA GLU A 399 13.90 -9.99 -12.52
C GLU A 399 15.23 -10.12 -11.76
N ILE A 400 15.63 -9.13 -10.97
CA ILE A 400 16.79 -9.23 -10.08
C ILE A 400 16.60 -10.37 -9.07
N ALA A 401 15.39 -10.59 -8.55
CA ALA A 401 15.10 -11.74 -7.70
C ALA A 401 15.30 -13.08 -8.45
N GLY A 402 14.98 -13.12 -9.74
CA GLY A 402 15.31 -14.26 -10.62
C GLY A 402 16.81 -14.47 -10.77
N GLU A 403 17.55 -13.41 -11.11
CA GLU A 403 19.02 -13.44 -11.20
C GLU A 403 19.64 -13.93 -9.88
N ALA A 404 19.16 -13.45 -8.73
CA ALA A 404 19.66 -13.82 -7.41
C ALA A 404 19.38 -15.29 -7.05
N LEU A 405 18.24 -15.85 -7.48
CA LEU A 405 17.92 -17.26 -7.29
C LEU A 405 18.78 -18.18 -8.17
N GLU A 406 19.23 -17.70 -9.33
CA GLU A 406 20.07 -18.46 -10.26
C GLU A 406 21.58 -18.24 -10.04
N ASP A 407 21.97 -17.23 -9.25
CA ASP A 407 23.37 -16.89 -8.98
C ASP A 407 24.11 -18.10 -8.37
N PRO A 408 25.24 -18.54 -8.99
CA PRO A 408 25.93 -19.76 -8.57
C PRO A 408 26.48 -19.66 -7.14
N VAL A 409 26.89 -18.47 -6.70
CA VAL A 409 27.42 -18.26 -5.35
C VAL A 409 26.30 -18.42 -4.31
N ILE A 410 25.14 -17.80 -4.55
CA ILE A 410 23.98 -17.94 -3.64
C ILE A 410 23.48 -19.39 -3.62
N ARG A 411 23.42 -20.06 -4.78
CA ARG A 411 22.96 -21.45 -4.87
C ARG A 411 23.89 -22.41 -4.15
N GLU A 412 25.20 -22.33 -4.41
CA GLU A 412 26.18 -23.20 -3.78
C GLU A 412 26.25 -22.94 -2.27
N ALA A 413 26.25 -21.68 -1.84
CA ALA A 413 26.24 -21.32 -0.42
C ALA A 413 25.00 -21.87 0.30
N THR A 414 23.82 -21.73 -0.31
CA THR A 414 22.56 -22.24 0.28
C THR A 414 22.55 -23.76 0.32
N ALA A 415 23.00 -24.43 -0.74
CA ALA A 415 23.09 -25.89 -0.79
C ALA A 415 24.08 -26.44 0.25
N ALA A 416 25.22 -25.78 0.45
CA ALA A 416 26.22 -26.17 1.44
C ALA A 416 25.66 -26.03 2.87
N LEU A 417 24.95 -24.94 3.17
CA LEU A 417 24.26 -24.75 4.45
C LEU A 417 23.21 -25.85 4.70
N GLN A 418 22.46 -26.26 3.67
CA GLN A 418 21.45 -27.33 3.79
C GLN A 418 22.07 -28.72 3.95
N ALA A 419 23.16 -29.00 3.24
CA ALA A 419 23.87 -30.28 3.34
C ALA A 419 24.56 -30.45 4.70
N GLY A 420 24.98 -29.35 5.31
CA GLY A 420 25.75 -29.35 6.55
C GLY A 420 27.11 -30.03 6.39
N ALA A 421 27.78 -30.27 7.52
CA ALA A 421 29.13 -30.84 7.52
C ALA A 421 29.20 -32.35 7.18
N GLY A 422 28.06 -33.04 7.11
CA GLY A 422 28.01 -34.50 6.93
C GLY A 422 28.57 -35.33 8.10
N ALA A 423 28.94 -34.70 9.22
CA ALA A 423 29.49 -35.37 10.39
C ALA A 423 28.43 -36.20 11.15
N SER A 424 28.78 -37.43 11.52
CA SER A 424 27.94 -38.30 12.36
C SER A 424 28.34 -38.14 13.84
N SER A 425 27.89 -37.05 14.47
CA SER A 425 28.24 -36.71 15.86
C SER A 425 27.17 -37.11 16.89
N GLY A 426 26.10 -37.81 16.47
CA GLY A 426 24.98 -38.17 17.35
C GLY A 426 24.36 -36.92 18.01
N THR A 427 24.29 -36.91 19.34
CA THR A 427 23.76 -35.80 20.15
C THR A 427 24.84 -34.92 20.77
N ASP A 428 26.11 -35.07 20.38
CA ASP A 428 27.21 -34.24 20.88
C ASP A 428 27.14 -32.83 20.27
N ALA A 429 26.68 -31.87 21.06
CA ALA A 429 26.47 -30.50 20.63
C ALA A 429 27.77 -29.79 20.22
N ASP A 430 28.89 -30.05 20.92
CA ASP A 430 30.18 -29.40 20.64
C ASP A 430 30.77 -29.93 19.33
N ALA A 431 30.68 -31.24 19.12
CA ALA A 431 31.10 -31.85 17.87
C ALA A 431 30.22 -31.40 16.68
N LEU A 432 28.90 -31.22 16.86
CA LEU A 432 28.00 -30.67 15.83
C LEU A 432 28.33 -29.20 15.51
N ALA A 433 28.58 -28.38 16.53
CA ALA A 433 28.95 -26.99 16.35
C ALA A 433 30.30 -26.85 15.64
N ALA A 434 31.32 -27.59 16.08
CA ALA A 434 32.64 -27.60 15.47
C ALA A 434 32.60 -28.03 14.00
N ALA A 435 31.80 -29.05 13.66
CA ALA A 435 31.68 -29.55 12.30
C ALA A 435 31.07 -28.50 11.34
N ASN A 436 30.09 -27.72 11.79
CA ASN A 436 29.38 -26.76 10.93
C ASN A 436 29.96 -25.33 10.98
N LYS A 437 30.90 -25.04 11.89
CA LYS A 437 31.36 -23.68 12.19
C LYS A 437 31.71 -22.84 10.96
N GLU A 438 32.52 -23.38 10.05
CA GLU A 438 32.97 -22.63 8.87
C GLU A 438 31.86 -22.46 7.81
N LEU A 439 30.92 -23.41 7.71
CA LEU A 439 29.76 -23.29 6.83
C LEU A 439 28.86 -22.12 7.25
N LEU A 440 28.76 -21.82 8.55
CA LEU A 440 27.92 -20.73 9.05
C LEU A 440 28.38 -19.35 8.55
N THR A 441 29.64 -19.18 8.13
CA THR A 441 30.12 -17.94 7.49
C THR A 441 29.33 -17.60 6.22
N LEU A 442 28.71 -18.59 5.57
CA LEU A 442 27.88 -18.38 4.39
C LEU A 442 26.62 -17.54 4.67
N HIS A 443 26.16 -17.47 5.93
CA HIS A 443 25.09 -16.56 6.34
C HIS A 443 25.47 -15.07 6.19
N GLU A 444 26.76 -14.74 6.14
CA GLU A 444 27.25 -13.38 5.86
C GLU A 444 27.52 -13.17 4.36
N LEU A 445 28.04 -14.20 3.67
CA LEU A 445 28.33 -14.13 2.24
C LEU A 445 27.07 -13.90 1.41
N ILE A 446 25.98 -14.62 1.69
CA ILE A 446 24.73 -14.54 0.93
C ILE A 446 24.16 -13.11 0.92
N PRO A 447 23.90 -12.43 2.05
CA PRO A 447 23.38 -11.06 2.03
C PRO A 447 24.35 -10.07 1.39
N HIS A 448 25.67 -10.25 1.55
CA HIS A 448 26.65 -9.43 0.85
C HIS A 448 26.50 -9.57 -0.67
N ARG A 449 26.37 -10.81 -1.16
CA ARG A 449 26.16 -11.10 -2.58
C ARG A 449 24.85 -10.51 -3.11
N LEU A 450 23.77 -10.58 -2.32
CA LEU A 450 22.50 -9.93 -2.67
C LEU A 450 22.64 -8.41 -2.85
N VAL A 451 23.39 -7.73 -1.98
CA VAL A 451 23.68 -6.29 -2.14
C VAL A 451 24.50 -6.04 -3.40
N GLN A 452 25.51 -6.88 -3.69
CA GLN A 452 26.29 -6.75 -4.93
C GLN A 452 25.43 -6.93 -6.18
N ILE A 453 24.42 -7.80 -6.13
CA ILE A 453 23.47 -8.04 -7.23
C ILE A 453 22.53 -6.84 -7.38
N LEU A 454 21.86 -6.43 -6.30
CA LEU A 454 20.94 -5.30 -6.26
C LEU A 454 21.58 -4.00 -6.77
N LEU A 455 22.82 -3.75 -6.36
CA LEU A 455 23.58 -2.57 -6.77
C LEU A 455 24.34 -2.81 -8.08
N GLY A 456 24.31 -4.00 -8.70
CA GLY A 456 25.11 -4.26 -9.90
C GLY A 456 26.63 -4.14 -9.68
N MET A 457 27.13 -4.21 -8.44
CA MET A 457 28.56 -4.15 -8.13
C MET A 457 29.33 -5.31 -8.77
N HIS A 458 28.66 -6.44 -8.97
CA HIS A 458 29.22 -7.61 -9.67
C HIS A 458 29.51 -7.36 -11.16
N ARG A 459 29.01 -6.27 -11.75
CA ARG A 459 29.26 -5.86 -13.15
C ARG A 459 30.39 -4.84 -13.28
N GLY A 460 31.01 -4.45 -12.16
CA GLY A 460 31.96 -3.34 -12.08
C GLY A 460 31.26 -1.98 -12.03
N ARG A 461 31.75 -1.07 -11.19
CA ARG A 461 31.30 0.33 -11.15
C ARG A 461 32.51 1.24 -11.27
N THR A 462 32.50 2.10 -12.28
CA THR A 462 33.50 3.16 -12.46
C THR A 462 32.76 4.48 -12.56
N PHE A 463 33.03 5.39 -11.63
CA PHE A 463 32.60 6.78 -11.75
C PHE A 463 33.61 7.50 -12.64
N PHE A 464 33.15 8.01 -13.79
CA PHE A 464 33.96 8.91 -14.61
C PHE A 464 33.55 10.35 -14.29
N PRO A 465 34.49 11.19 -13.81
CA PRO A 465 34.22 12.56 -13.39
C PRO A 465 33.84 13.49 -14.55
#